data_AF-A0A6J6TJB6-F1
#
_entry.id   AF-A0A6J6TJB6-F1
#
_cell.length_a   1.000
_cell.length_b   1.000
_cell.length_c   1.000
_cell.angle_alpha   90.00
_cell.angle_beta   90.00
_cell.angle_gamma   90.00
#
_symmetry.space_group_name_H-M   'P 1'
#
loop_
_entity.id
_entity.type
_entity.pdbx_description
1 polymer ?
#
loop_
_entity_poly.entity_id
_entity_poly.type
_entity_poly.pdbx_seq_one_letter_code
_entity_poly.pdbx_strand_id
1 'polypeptide(L)'
;MNNSTEVANLNRLLEDIKILSGSLAVLDRFIAAKDSIAQRTALDAINFRIREVAKNASIIKDAADFDITAILVELSKPESNIKALHELLTAPIEELRKRALSQILTLSLEV
;
A
#
# COMPACT_ATOMS: atom_id res chain seq x y z
N MET A 1 12.70 -25.98 -0.62
CA MET A 1 11.83 -24.79 -0.71
C MET A 1 12.74 -23.58 -0.73
N ASN A 2 12.51 -22.61 -1.62
CA ASN A 2 13.43 -21.48 -1.77
C ASN A 2 12.99 -20.30 -0.89
N ASN A 3 13.11 -20.46 0.43
CA ASN A 3 12.69 -19.46 1.42
C ASN A 3 13.33 -18.08 1.13
N SER A 4 14.52 -18.03 0.50
CA SER A 4 15.15 -16.76 0.13
C SER A 4 14.38 -15.96 -0.93
N THR A 5 13.75 -16.63 -1.91
CA THR A 5 12.93 -15.96 -2.93
C THR A 5 11.63 -15.44 -2.32
N GLU A 6 11.00 -16.21 -1.43
CA GLU A 6 9.78 -15.79 -0.75
C GLU A 6 10.03 -14.59 0.16
N VAL A 7 11.11 -14.63 0.96
CA VAL A 7 11.53 -13.49 1.79
C VAL A 7 11.86 -12.25 0.95
N ALA A 8 12.52 -12.41 -0.21
CA ALA A 8 12.79 -11.28 -1.11
C ALA A 8 11.50 -10.63 -1.64
N ASN A 9 10.50 -11.44 -2.01
CA ASN A 9 9.21 -10.95 -2.46
C ASN A 9 8.45 -10.23 -1.33
N LEU A 10 8.46 -10.77 -0.11
CA LEU A 10 7.84 -10.15 1.06
C LEU A 10 8.52 -8.81 1.42
N ASN A 11 9.85 -8.73 1.33
CA ASN A 11 10.58 -7.48 1.52
C ASN A 11 10.23 -6.43 0.46
N ARG A 12 10.02 -6.85 -0.80
CA ARG A 12 9.56 -5.94 -1.86
C ARG A 12 8.18 -5.37 -1.55
N LEU A 13 7.25 -6.22 -1.08
CA LEU A 13 5.93 -5.77 -0.64
C LEU A 13 6.01 -4.76 0.51
N LEU A 14 6.89 -4.99 1.50
CA LEU A 14 7.11 -4.05 2.60
C LEU A 14 7.65 -2.69 2.13
N GLU A 15 8.53 -2.69 1.12
CA GLU A 15 9.02 -1.44 0.52
C GLU A 15 7.91 -0.71 -0.24
N ASP A 16 7.05 -1.43 -0.98
CA ASP A 16 5.91 -0.83 -1.66
C ASP A 16 4.92 -0.18 -0.68
N ILE A 17 4.64 -0.85 0.45
CA ILE A 17 3.81 -0.34 1.55
C ILE A 17 4.42 0.94 2.15
N LYS A 18 5.73 0.96 2.36
CA LYS A 18 6.44 2.13 2.88
C LYS A 18 6.35 3.31 1.91
N ILE A 19 6.54 3.07 0.61
CA ILE A 19 6.40 4.10 -0.42
C ILE A 19 4.96 4.64 -0.44
N LEU A 20 3.96 3.76 -0.36
CA LEU A 20 2.55 4.16 -0.34
C LEU A 20 2.22 5.07 0.85
N SER A 21 2.70 4.70 2.03
CA SER A 21 2.55 5.50 3.26
C SER A 21 3.25 6.86 3.13
N GLY A 22 4.43 6.89 2.50
CA GLY A 22 5.13 8.13 2.18
C GLY A 22 4.35 9.02 1.21
N SER A 23 3.73 8.43 0.18
CA SER A 23 2.89 9.17 -0.77
C SER A 23 1.66 9.79 -0.10
N LEU A 24 1.04 9.11 0.88
CA LEU A 24 -0.04 9.69 1.68
C LEU A 24 0.43 10.90 2.48
N ALA A 25 1.59 10.80 3.14
CA ALA A 25 2.15 11.94 3.88
C ALA A 25 2.52 13.12 2.96
N VAL A 26 2.95 12.85 1.73
CA VAL A 26 3.20 13.88 0.72
C VAL A 26 1.89 14.54 0.25
N LEU A 27 0.84 13.76 0.03
CA LEU A 27 -0.49 14.27 -0.29
C LEU A 27 -1.00 15.23 0.80
N ASP A 28 -0.87 14.86 2.08
CA ASP A 28 -1.25 15.71 3.21
C ASP A 28 -0.53 17.07 3.20
N ARG A 29 0.77 17.07 2.85
CA ARG A 29 1.54 18.30 2.70
C ARG A 29 1.03 19.17 1.56
N PHE A 30 0.72 18.60 0.41
CA PHE A 30 0.19 19.36 -0.73
C PHE A 30 -1.22 19.90 -0.50
N ILE A 31 -2.02 19.21 0.31
CA ILE A 31 -3.32 19.70 0.78
C ILE A 31 -3.13 20.92 1.69
N ALA A 32 -2.25 20.82 2.69
CA ALA A 32 -1.94 21.93 3.57
C ALA A 32 -1.40 23.15 2.80
N ALA A 33 -0.60 22.92 1.76
CA ALA A 33 -0.07 23.95 0.87
C ALA A 33 -1.10 24.50 -0.14
N LYS A 34 -2.29 23.90 -0.25
CA LYS A 34 -3.32 24.21 -1.27
C LYS A 34 -2.81 24.12 -2.71
N ASP A 35 -1.82 23.26 -2.96
CA ASP A 35 -1.25 23.03 -4.29
C ASP A 35 -2.04 21.93 -5.02
N SER A 36 -2.99 22.35 -5.85
CA SER A 36 -3.89 21.43 -6.56
C SER A 36 -3.20 20.59 -7.63
N ILE A 37 -2.11 21.08 -8.22
CA ILE A 37 -1.34 20.32 -9.22
C ILE A 37 -0.56 19.22 -8.51
N ALA A 38 0.16 19.57 -7.45
CA ALA A 38 0.94 18.60 -6.68
C ALA A 38 0.03 17.55 -5.99
N GLN A 39 -1.17 17.95 -5.53
CA GLN A 39 -2.18 17.02 -5.02
C GLN A 39 -2.55 15.97 -6.06
N ARG A 40 -2.85 16.37 -7.31
CA ARG A 40 -3.17 15.42 -8.40
C ARG A 40 -2.02 14.47 -8.67
N THR A 41 -0.79 14.98 -8.74
CA THR A 41 0.40 14.13 -8.92
C THR A 41 0.57 13.12 -7.77
N ALA A 42 0.30 13.51 -6.52
CA ALA A 42 0.35 12.60 -5.39
C ALA A 42 -0.75 11.52 -5.46
N LEU A 43 -1.97 11.89 -5.87
CA LEU A 43 -3.07 10.93 -6.08
C LEU A 43 -2.75 9.92 -7.18
N ASP A 44 -2.14 10.36 -8.29
CA ASP A 44 -1.68 9.46 -9.36
C ASP A 44 -0.59 8.49 -8.86
N ALA A 45 0.36 9.00 -8.06
CA ALA A 45 1.39 8.17 -7.45
C ALA A 45 0.81 7.13 -6.48
N ILE A 46 -0.21 7.50 -5.70
CA ILE A 46 -0.95 6.59 -4.81
C ILE A 46 -1.69 5.53 -5.65
N ASN A 47 -2.36 5.91 -6.73
CA ASN A 47 -3.08 5.00 -7.63
C ASN A 47 -2.13 3.98 -8.28
N PHE A 48 -0.96 4.43 -8.73
CA PHE A 48 0.06 3.51 -9.23
C PHE A 48 0.53 2.55 -8.13
N ARG A 49 0.88 3.09 -6.96
CA ARG A 49 1.49 2.29 -5.89
C ARG A 49 0.50 1.30 -5.28
N ILE A 50 -0.77 1.66 -5.10
CA ILE A 50 -1.77 0.74 -4.52
C ILE A 50 -1.98 -0.49 -5.41
N ARG A 51 -1.87 -0.34 -6.74
CA ARG A 51 -1.94 -1.47 -7.68
C ARG A 51 -0.74 -2.40 -7.55
N GLU A 52 0.47 -1.84 -7.40
CA GLU A 52 1.67 -2.64 -7.15
C GLU A 52 1.59 -3.37 -5.80
N VAL A 53 1.13 -2.69 -4.74
CA VAL A 53 0.88 -3.32 -3.43
C VAL A 53 -0.12 -4.46 -3.56
N ALA A 54 -1.26 -4.27 -4.23
CA ALA A 54 -2.26 -5.33 -4.41
C ALA A 54 -1.73 -6.53 -5.21
N LYS A 55 -0.97 -6.25 -6.28
CA LYS A 55 -0.32 -7.30 -7.06
C LYS A 55 0.64 -8.10 -6.19
N ASN A 56 1.47 -7.43 -5.40
CA ASN A 56 2.46 -8.07 -4.55
C ASN A 56 1.86 -8.67 -3.27
N ALA A 57 0.69 -8.19 -2.81
CA ALA A 57 -0.04 -8.77 -1.69
C ALA A 57 -0.46 -10.22 -1.96
N SER A 58 -0.71 -10.57 -3.23
CA SER A 58 -1.09 -11.93 -3.63
C SER A 58 -0.09 -13.04 -3.27
N ILE A 59 1.16 -12.67 -2.93
CA ILE A 59 2.18 -13.63 -2.47
C ILE A 59 1.89 -14.16 -1.06
N ILE A 60 1.16 -13.40 -0.25
CA ILE A 60 0.76 -13.78 1.10
C ILE A 60 -0.42 -14.74 0.94
N LYS A 61 -0.22 -16.01 1.29
CA LYS A 61 -1.33 -16.97 1.43
C LYS A 61 -2.38 -16.35 2.38
N ASP A 62 -3.63 -16.33 1.95
CA ASP A 62 -4.77 -15.70 2.64
C ASP A 62 -4.80 -14.15 2.62
N ALA A 63 -4.05 -13.48 1.75
CA ALA A 63 -4.22 -12.04 1.49
C ALA A 63 -5.42 -11.69 0.58
N ALA A 64 -6.40 -12.59 0.48
CA ALA A 64 -7.65 -12.35 -0.26
C ALA A 64 -8.42 -11.11 0.22
N ASP A 65 -8.07 -10.58 1.39
CA ASP A 65 -8.72 -9.44 2.02
C ASP A 65 -8.22 -8.07 1.54
N PHE A 66 -7.11 -7.97 0.80
CA PHE A 66 -6.61 -6.68 0.32
C PHE A 66 -7.33 -6.22 -0.96
N ASP A 67 -8.62 -5.90 -0.81
CA ASP A 67 -9.43 -5.33 -1.89
C ASP A 67 -9.18 -3.83 -2.06
N ILE A 68 -8.70 -3.46 -3.24
CA ILE A 68 -8.41 -2.07 -3.60
C ILE A 68 -9.55 -1.40 -4.38
N THR A 69 -10.66 -2.09 -4.62
CA THR A 69 -11.77 -1.59 -5.46
C THR A 69 -12.31 -0.26 -4.93
N ALA A 70 -12.62 -0.18 -3.63
CA ALA A 70 -13.11 1.05 -3.00
C ALA A 70 -12.09 2.19 -3.08
N ILE A 71 -10.79 1.88 -2.95
CA ILE A 71 -9.69 2.84 -3.05
C ILE A 71 -9.60 3.39 -4.48
N LEU A 72 -9.63 2.52 -5.50
CA LEU A 72 -9.57 2.92 -6.89
C LEU A 72 -10.78 3.77 -7.30
N VAL A 73 -11.97 3.45 -6.78
CA VAL A 73 -13.16 4.29 -6.97
C VAL A 73 -12.95 5.67 -6.37
N GLU A 74 -12.43 5.78 -5.14
CA GLU A 74 -12.16 7.06 -4.50
C GLU A 74 -11.11 7.90 -5.26
N LEU A 75 -10.04 7.26 -5.73
CA LEU A 75 -8.98 7.89 -6.51
C LEU A 75 -9.44 8.33 -7.91
N SER A 76 -10.52 7.74 -8.44
CA SER A 76 -11.08 8.12 -9.74
C SER A 76 -11.96 9.38 -9.68
N LYS A 77 -12.33 9.83 -8.48
CA LYS A 77 -13.21 11.00 -8.33
C LYS A 77 -12.45 12.28 -8.71
N PRO A 78 -13.11 13.23 -9.39
CA PRO A 78 -12.51 14.54 -9.72
C PRO A 78 -12.00 15.29 -8.49
N GLU A 79 -12.70 15.10 -7.36
CA GLU A 79 -12.32 15.59 -6.03
C GLU A 79 -12.31 14.40 -5.06
N SER A 80 -11.15 13.72 -4.95
CA SER A 80 -10.99 12.63 -4.00
C SER A 80 -11.14 13.11 -2.56
N ASN A 81 -11.93 12.38 -1.77
CA ASN A 81 -12.05 12.60 -0.34
C ASN A 81 -10.83 11.99 0.37
N ILE A 82 -9.92 12.87 0.76
CA ILE A 82 -8.65 12.50 1.40
C ILE A 82 -8.87 11.76 2.72
N LYS A 83 -9.89 12.14 3.49
CA LYS A 83 -10.23 11.46 4.74
C LYS A 83 -10.68 10.03 4.46
N ALA A 84 -11.54 9.84 3.45
CA ALA A 84 -11.96 8.51 3.03
C ALA A 84 -10.77 7.67 2.51
N LEU A 85 -9.85 8.27 1.77
CA LEU A 85 -8.61 7.59 1.34
C LEU A 85 -7.79 7.09 2.53
N HIS A 86 -7.59 7.91 3.55
CA HIS A 86 -6.87 7.50 4.76
C HIS A 86 -7.60 6.37 5.50
N GLU A 87 -8.92 6.45 5.63
CA GLU A 87 -9.74 5.40 6.27
C GLU A 87 -9.65 4.07 5.51
N LEU A 88 -9.68 4.13 4.17
CA LEU A 88 -9.59 2.96 3.29
C LEU A 88 -8.17 2.36 3.22
N LEU A 89 -7.12 3.16 3.41
CA LEU A 89 -5.73 2.73 3.22
C LEU A 89 -5.02 2.38 4.52
N THR A 90 -5.18 3.18 5.58
CA THR A 90 -4.31 3.11 6.76
C THR A 90 -4.38 1.75 7.45
N ALA A 91 -5.59 1.27 7.78
CA ALA A 91 -5.75 0.00 8.49
C ALA A 91 -5.41 -1.22 7.62
N PRO A 92 -5.88 -1.32 6.36
CA PRO A 92 -5.54 -2.47 5.51
C PRO A 92 -4.05 -2.57 5.17
N ILE A 93 -3.37 -1.44 4.91
CA ILE A 93 -1.92 -1.44 4.65
C ILE A 93 -1.14 -1.91 5.88
N GLU A 94 -1.54 -1.45 7.07
CA GLU A 94 -0.86 -1.82 8.31
C GLU A 94 -1.06 -3.31 8.64
N GLU A 95 -2.25 -3.84 8.38
CA GLU A 95 -2.51 -5.28 8.51
C GLU A 95 -1.68 -6.10 7.52
N LEU A 96 -1.61 -5.66 6.26
CA LEU A 96 -0.79 -6.31 5.24
C LEU A 96 0.70 -6.29 5.62
N ARG A 97 1.18 -5.19 6.18
CA ARG A 97 2.55 -5.05 6.70
C ARG A 97 2.83 -6.06 7.81
N LYS A 98 1.92 -6.21 8.78
CA LYS A 98 2.06 -7.17 9.88
C LYS A 98 2.08 -8.62 9.37
N ARG A 99 1.16 -8.97 8.45
CA ARG A 99 1.12 -10.30 7.83
C ARG A 99 2.41 -10.62 7.08
N ALA A 100 2.93 -9.67 6.29
CA ALA A 100 4.20 -9.83 5.59
C ALA A 100 5.37 -10.08 6.55
N LEU A 101 5.49 -9.27 7.62
CA LEU A 101 6.52 -9.43 8.64
C LEU A 101 6.41 -10.77 9.38
N SER A 102 5.20 -11.20 9.71
CA SER A 102 4.96 -12.49 10.34
C SER A 102 5.40 -13.66 9.45
N GLN A 103 5.12 -13.60 8.15
CA GLN A 103 5.55 -14.65 7.22
C GLN A 103 7.07 -14.67 7.04
N ILE A 104 7.73 -13.51 6.96
CA ILE A 104 9.20 -13.45 6.93
C ILE A 104 9.79 -14.12 8.18
N LEU A 105 9.23 -13.84 9.36
CA LEU A 105 9.69 -14.44 10.61
C LEU A 105 9.54 -15.97 10.58
N THR A 106 8.37 -16.49 10.18
CA THR A 106 8.15 -17.93 10.04
C THR A 106 9.16 -18.57 9.09
N LEU A 107 9.33 -18.01 7.88
CA LEU A 107 10.26 -18.53 6.88
C LEU A 107 11.73 -18.47 7.33
N SER A 108 12.07 -17.53 8.22
CA SER A 108 13.42 -17.39 8.79
C SER A 108 13.69 -18.38 9.92
N LEU A 109 12.64 -18.87 10.59
CA LEU A 109 12.74 -19.88 11.67
C LEU A 109 12.70 -21.31 11.16
N GLU A 110 12.19 -21.53 9.94
CA GLU A 110 12.18 -22.84 9.24
C GLU A 110 13.52 -23.18 8.56
N VAL A 111 14.58 -22.40 8.81
CA VAL A 111 15.94 -22.58 8.30
C VAL A 111 16.75 -23.53 9.17
#